data_AF-A0A378RMY0-F1
#
_entry.id   AF-A0A378RMY0-F1
#
_cell.length_a   1.000
_cell.length_b   1.000
_cell.length_c   1.000
_cell.angle_alpha   90.00
_cell.angle_beta   90.00
_cell.angle_gamma   90.00
#
_symmetry.space_group_name_H-M   'P 1'
#
loop_
_entity.id
_entity.type
_entity.pdbx_description
1 polymer ?
#
loop_
_entity_poly.entity_id
_entity_poly.type
_entity_poly.pdbx_seq_one_letter_code
_entity_poly.pdbx_strand_id
1 'polypeptide(L)'
;MLTMKTETILSLFALGVSITTLIVTYIQNRRSRISQIQTAKLEELLECIYELSKFYKTFKQLESEVERVKTGGYDRQEYFKTYYHEFLQKRMDKIDRLLSRIEVLYKAYTDKYTRNEVEKYFKMMECFYMYVLNTGDLYKTKYYPNGFPTYEEFNTIITSIERDILMDINKYK
;
A
#
# COMPACT_ATOMS: atom_id res chain seq x y z
N MET A 1 -0.53 60.06 -34.82
CA MET A 1 -0.41 58.82 -35.62
C MET A 1 0.59 57.82 -35.02
N LEU A 2 1.66 58.25 -34.33
CA LEU A 2 2.59 57.36 -33.60
C LEU A 2 1.95 56.67 -32.38
N THR A 3 1.04 57.34 -31.66
CA THR A 3 0.36 56.83 -30.45
C THR A 3 -0.55 55.62 -30.70
N MET A 4 -1.31 55.62 -31.80
CA MET A 4 -2.16 54.46 -32.17
C MET A 4 -1.34 53.19 -32.43
N LYS A 5 -0.13 53.30 -33.01
CA LYS A 5 0.73 52.14 -33.28
C LYS A 5 1.28 51.55 -31.97
N THR A 6 1.69 52.40 -31.03
CA THR A 6 2.17 51.95 -29.71
C THR A 6 1.07 51.31 -28.87
N GLU A 7 -0.16 51.83 -28.89
CA GLU A 7 -1.31 51.23 -28.20
C GLU A 7 -1.70 49.86 -28.78
N THR A 8 -1.63 49.71 -30.11
CA THR A 8 -1.90 48.43 -30.78
C THR A 8 -0.82 47.39 -30.47
N ILE A 9 0.45 47.80 -30.39
CA ILE A 9 1.56 46.92 -29.99
C ILE A 9 1.43 46.52 -28.51
N LEU A 10 1.13 47.47 -27.62
CA LEU A 10 0.91 47.22 -26.19
C LEU A 10 -0.26 46.25 -25.94
N SER A 11 -1.36 46.40 -26.68
CA SER A 11 -2.51 45.50 -26.58
C SER A 11 -2.22 44.09 -27.11
N LEU A 12 -1.44 43.95 -28.19
CA LEU A 12 -0.94 42.65 -28.67
C LEU A 12 -0.01 41.98 -27.64
N PHE A 13 0.88 42.75 -26.99
CA PHE A 13 1.71 42.24 -25.90
C PHE A 13 0.88 41.81 -24.68
N ALA A 14 -0.10 42.62 -24.27
CA ALA A 14 -0.98 42.30 -23.16
C ALA A 14 -1.79 41.02 -23.42
N LEU A 15 -2.28 40.82 -24.65
CA LEU A 15 -2.92 39.59 -25.09
C LEU A 15 -1.96 38.40 -25.03
N GLY A 16 -0.73 38.57 -25.54
CA GLY A 16 0.30 37.53 -25.51
C GLY A 16 0.65 37.08 -24.09
N VAL A 17 0.84 38.03 -23.16
CA VAL A 17 1.06 37.77 -21.74
C VAL A 17 -0.15 37.06 -21.13
N SER A 18 -1.36 37.52 -21.39
CA SER A 18 -2.59 36.92 -20.84
C SER A 18 -2.74 35.46 -21.26
N ILE A 19 -2.50 35.14 -22.53
CA ILE A 19 -2.58 33.77 -23.05
C ILE A 19 -1.49 32.89 -22.42
N THR A 20 -0.25 33.37 -22.33
CA THR A 20 0.84 32.60 -21.70
C THR A 20 0.61 32.38 -20.22
N THR A 21 0.13 33.38 -19.48
CA THR A 21 -0.27 33.22 -18.08
C THR A 21 -1.36 32.16 -17.95
N LEU A 22 -2.40 32.19 -18.79
CA LEU A 22 -3.50 31.22 -18.74
C LEU A 22 -3.02 29.79 -18.99
N ILE A 23 -2.13 29.59 -19.96
CA ILE A 23 -1.50 28.29 -20.25
C ILE A 23 -0.64 27.82 -19.06
N VAL A 24 0.21 28.68 -18.52
CA VAL A 24 1.08 28.36 -17.38
C VAL A 24 0.24 28.00 -16.16
N THR A 25 -0.78 28.79 -15.83
CA THR A 25 -1.69 28.52 -14.72
C THR A 25 -2.44 27.21 -14.91
N TYR A 26 -2.92 26.91 -16.12
CA TYR A 26 -3.57 25.64 -16.40
C TYR A 26 -2.64 24.44 -16.18
N ILE A 27 -1.41 24.52 -16.69
CA ILE A 27 -0.40 23.46 -16.52
C ILE A 27 -0.02 23.31 -15.05
N GLN A 28 0.19 24.42 -14.32
CA GLN A 28 0.49 24.40 -12.89
C GLN A 28 -0.64 23.79 -12.07
N ASN A 29 -1.89 24.19 -12.30
CA ASN A 29 -3.06 23.63 -11.62
C ASN A 29 -3.22 22.13 -11.89
N ARG A 30 -3.01 21.70 -13.14
CA ARG A 30 -3.08 20.28 -13.49
C ARG A 30 -1.97 19.47 -12.80
N ARG A 31 -0.73 19.97 -12.81
CA ARG A 31 0.40 19.31 -12.13
C ARG A 31 0.18 19.24 -10.62
N SER A 32 -0.25 20.34 -10.01
CA SER A 32 -0.58 20.41 -8.58
C SER A 32 -1.66 19.39 -8.20
N ARG A 33 -2.74 19.30 -8.97
CA ARG A 33 -3.81 18.31 -8.72
C ARG A 33 -3.31 16.86 -8.84
N ILE A 34 -2.49 16.57 -9.84
CA ILE A 34 -1.91 15.23 -10.02
C ILE A 34 -1.01 14.88 -8.82
N SER A 35 -0.14 15.80 -8.42
CA SER A 35 0.74 15.65 -7.25
C SER A 35 -0.08 15.37 -5.99
N GLN A 36 -1.12 16.17 -5.71
CA GLN A 36 -2.01 15.97 -4.56
C GLN A 36 -2.67 14.59 -4.56
N ILE A 37 -3.17 14.14 -5.71
CA ILE A 37 -3.78 12.80 -5.83
C ILE A 37 -2.73 11.71 -5.58
N GLN A 38 -1.53 11.84 -6.18
CA GLN A 38 -0.44 10.88 -5.99
C GLN A 38 -0.04 10.78 -4.51
N THR A 39 0.21 11.93 -3.87
CA THR A 39 0.53 12.00 -2.43
C THR A 39 -0.56 11.34 -1.59
N ALA A 40 -1.83 11.73 -1.77
CA ALA A 40 -2.93 11.17 -0.99
C ALA A 40 -3.07 9.64 -1.16
N LYS A 41 -2.81 9.12 -2.36
CA LYS A 41 -2.91 7.67 -2.64
C LYS A 41 -1.73 6.89 -2.08
N LEU A 42 -0.54 7.48 -2.02
CA LEU A 42 0.63 6.90 -1.38
C LEU A 42 0.52 6.94 0.15
N GLU A 43 -0.04 8.00 0.72
CA GLU A 43 -0.38 8.08 2.16
C GLU A 43 -1.42 7.01 2.53
N GLU A 44 -2.48 6.88 1.73
CA GLU A 44 -3.48 5.82 1.91
C GLU A 44 -2.87 4.41 1.81
N LEU A 45 -1.90 4.20 0.91
CA LEU A 45 -1.18 2.93 0.81
C LEU A 45 -0.42 2.63 2.12
N LEU A 46 0.30 3.62 2.64
CA LEU A 46 1.06 3.48 3.87
C LEU A 46 0.14 3.18 5.07
N GLU A 47 -0.99 3.88 5.17
CA GLU A 47 -2.02 3.61 6.19
C GLU A 47 -2.54 2.17 6.10
N CYS A 48 -2.84 1.69 4.89
CA CYS A 48 -3.30 0.32 4.69
C CYS A 48 -2.23 -0.71 5.12
N ILE A 49 -0.96 -0.46 4.80
CA ILE A 49 0.17 -1.30 5.21
C ILE A 49 0.29 -1.32 6.73
N TYR A 50 0.20 -0.20 7.43
CA TYR A 50 0.23 -0.18 8.89
C TYR A 50 -0.97 -0.91 9.50
N GLU A 51 -2.18 -0.67 8.98
CA GLU A 51 -3.38 -1.35 9.47
C GLU A 51 -3.31 -2.86 9.28
N LEU A 52 -2.81 -3.33 8.14
CA LEU A 52 -2.63 -4.76 7.88
C LEU A 52 -1.52 -5.34 8.77
N SER A 53 -0.45 -4.60 9.01
CA SER A 53 0.68 -5.01 9.84
C SER A 53 0.30 -5.26 11.31
N LYS A 54 -0.75 -4.59 11.81
CA LYS A 54 -1.29 -4.84 13.16
C LYS A 54 -1.77 -6.29 13.36
N PHE A 55 -2.14 -6.99 12.28
CA PHE A 55 -2.56 -8.38 12.36
C PHE A 55 -1.39 -9.37 12.44
N TYR A 56 -0.16 -8.94 12.11
CA TYR A 56 1.02 -9.81 12.06
C TYR A 56 1.28 -10.53 13.38
N LYS A 57 1.19 -9.81 14.50
CA LYS A 57 1.34 -10.40 15.85
C LYS A 57 0.34 -11.52 16.09
N THR A 58 -0.90 -11.33 15.66
CA THR A 58 -1.90 -12.37 15.88
C THR A 58 -1.68 -13.56 14.94
N PHE A 59 -1.26 -13.31 13.70
CA PHE A 59 -0.89 -14.38 12.78
C PHE A 59 0.28 -15.22 13.33
N LYS A 60 1.32 -14.60 13.90
CA LYS A 60 2.42 -15.31 14.59
C LYS A 60 1.95 -16.14 15.79
N GLN A 61 0.98 -15.64 16.57
CA GLN A 61 0.40 -16.42 17.67
C GLN A 61 -0.40 -17.64 17.16
N LEU A 62 -1.11 -17.47 16.05
CA LEU A 62 -1.90 -18.56 15.46
C LEU A 62 -1.04 -19.56 14.70
N GLU A 63 0.13 -19.16 14.18
CA GLU A 63 1.10 -20.02 13.49
C GLU A 63 1.45 -21.27 14.32
N SER A 64 1.72 -21.11 15.62
CA SER A 64 2.06 -22.22 16.51
C SER A 64 0.87 -23.17 16.71
N GLU A 65 -0.34 -22.63 16.86
CA GLU A 65 -1.54 -23.45 17.00
C GLU A 65 -1.86 -24.22 15.72
N VAL A 66 -1.67 -23.61 14.55
CA VAL A 66 -1.81 -24.29 13.26
C VAL A 66 -0.83 -25.44 13.12
N GLU A 67 0.44 -25.28 13.51
CA GLU A 67 1.42 -26.38 13.47
C GLU A 67 1.08 -27.48 14.48
N ARG A 68 0.51 -27.17 15.65
CA ARG A 68 0.01 -28.18 16.61
C ARG A 68 -1.14 -29.00 16.03
N VAL A 69 -2.07 -28.37 15.32
CA VAL A 69 -3.16 -29.06 14.61
C VAL A 69 -2.59 -29.97 13.52
N LYS A 70 -1.62 -29.48 12.72
CA LYS A 70 -1.02 -30.26 11.63
C LYS A 70 -0.22 -31.47 12.11
N THR A 71 0.45 -31.36 13.25
CA THR A 71 1.24 -32.45 13.85
C THR A 71 0.40 -33.46 14.64
N GLY A 72 -0.93 -33.32 14.63
CA GLY A 72 -1.86 -34.22 15.31
C GLY A 72 -1.96 -34.01 16.82
N GLY A 73 -1.40 -32.92 17.33
CA GLY A 73 -1.43 -32.57 18.76
C GLY A 73 -2.66 -31.77 19.20
N TYR A 74 -3.58 -31.44 18.28
CA TYR A 74 -4.78 -30.65 18.57
C TYR A 74 -5.88 -30.90 17.52
N ASP A 75 -7.15 -30.99 17.95
CA ASP A 75 -8.29 -31.20 17.04
C ASP A 75 -8.53 -29.95 16.17
N ARG A 76 -8.61 -30.16 14.85
CA ARG A 76 -8.90 -29.11 13.87
C ARG A 76 -10.26 -28.47 14.13
N GLN A 77 -11.29 -29.24 14.51
CA GLN A 77 -12.60 -28.67 14.83
C GLN A 77 -12.53 -27.76 16.06
N GLU A 78 -11.74 -28.15 17.07
CA GLU A 78 -11.51 -27.35 18.26
C GLU A 78 -10.74 -26.06 17.94
N TYR A 79 -9.73 -26.12 17.05
CA TYR A 79 -9.02 -24.94 16.55
C TYR A 79 -9.97 -23.92 15.91
N PHE A 80 -10.83 -24.37 14.99
CA PHE A 80 -11.79 -23.47 14.35
C PHE A 80 -12.83 -22.96 15.37
N LYS A 81 -13.30 -23.79 16.30
CA LYS A 81 -14.26 -23.34 17.31
C LYS A 81 -13.66 -22.26 18.23
N THR A 82 -12.42 -22.43 18.66
CA THR A 82 -11.75 -21.56 19.64
C THR A 82 -11.16 -20.31 18.99
N TYR A 83 -10.43 -20.44 17.90
CA TYR A 83 -9.64 -19.35 17.32
C TYR A 83 -10.29 -18.69 16.10
N TYR A 84 -11.05 -19.44 15.30
CA TYR A 84 -11.67 -18.89 14.08
C TYR A 84 -12.87 -18.00 14.39
N HIS A 85 -13.73 -18.38 15.34
CA HIS A 85 -14.91 -17.57 15.67
C HIS A 85 -14.58 -16.28 16.44
N GLU A 86 -13.59 -16.29 17.35
CA GLU A 86 -13.24 -15.07 18.11
C GLU A 86 -12.39 -14.09 17.30
N PHE A 87 -11.44 -14.58 16.51
CA PHE A 87 -10.47 -13.71 15.84
C PHE A 87 -10.77 -13.52 14.34
N LEU A 88 -10.96 -14.60 13.58
CA LEU A 88 -10.99 -14.51 12.11
C LEU A 88 -12.31 -13.91 11.61
N GLN A 89 -13.46 -14.41 12.06
CA GLN A 89 -14.75 -14.01 11.49
C GLN A 89 -15.03 -12.49 11.53
N LYS A 90 -14.60 -11.78 12.58
CA LYS A 90 -14.82 -10.33 12.71
C LYS A 90 -13.80 -9.47 11.95
N ARG A 91 -12.67 -10.05 11.55
CA ARG A 91 -11.50 -9.32 11.03
C ARG A 91 -11.21 -9.66 9.56
N MET A 92 -11.70 -10.79 9.04
CA MET A 92 -11.54 -11.23 7.65
C MET A 92 -11.94 -10.14 6.66
N ASP A 93 -13.15 -9.60 6.75
CA ASP A 93 -13.59 -8.51 5.86
C ASP A 93 -12.66 -7.29 5.88
N LYS A 94 -12.04 -6.99 7.04
CA LYS A 94 -11.08 -5.90 7.15
C LYS A 94 -9.75 -6.28 6.48
N ILE A 95 -9.24 -7.48 6.73
CA ILE A 95 -8.00 -7.98 6.12
C ILE A 95 -8.13 -8.06 4.60
N ASP A 96 -9.22 -8.64 4.08
CA ASP A 96 -9.47 -8.79 2.65
C ASP A 96 -9.57 -7.42 1.95
N ARG A 97 -10.26 -6.45 2.57
CA ARG A 97 -10.32 -5.07 2.07
C ARG A 97 -8.95 -4.41 2.06
N LEU A 98 -8.14 -4.60 3.11
CA LEU A 98 -6.79 -4.04 3.17
C LEU A 98 -5.88 -4.65 2.10
N LEU A 99 -5.89 -5.98 1.94
CA LEU A 99 -5.12 -6.69 0.92
C LEU A 99 -5.50 -6.19 -0.48
N SER A 100 -6.79 -6.18 -0.81
CA SER A 100 -7.29 -5.68 -2.09
C SER A 100 -6.90 -4.21 -2.33
N ARG A 101 -7.01 -3.37 -1.30
CA ARG A 101 -6.69 -1.95 -1.42
C ARG A 101 -5.19 -1.72 -1.63
N ILE A 102 -4.34 -2.42 -0.89
CA ILE A 102 -2.89 -2.40 -1.07
C ILE A 102 -2.55 -2.81 -2.50
N GLU A 103 -3.13 -3.92 -2.98
CA GLU A 103 -2.88 -4.45 -4.32
C GLU A 103 -3.11 -3.41 -5.42
N VAL A 104 -4.26 -2.74 -5.37
CA VAL A 104 -4.59 -1.68 -6.33
C VAL A 104 -3.63 -0.50 -6.21
N LEU A 105 -3.35 -0.04 -4.99
CA LEU A 105 -2.56 1.16 -4.76
C LEU A 105 -1.10 0.99 -5.19
N TYR A 106 -0.45 -0.12 -4.81
CA TYR A 106 0.95 -0.34 -5.14
C TYR A 106 1.16 -0.60 -6.65
N LYS A 107 0.17 -1.19 -7.34
CA LYS A 107 0.25 -1.37 -8.80
C LYS A 107 0.10 -0.05 -9.56
N ALA A 108 -0.75 0.85 -9.06
CA ALA A 108 -1.15 2.06 -9.78
C ALA A 108 -0.31 3.31 -9.45
N TYR A 109 0.17 3.45 -8.20
CA TYR A 109 0.71 4.72 -7.71
C TYR A 109 2.19 4.69 -7.30
N THR A 110 2.80 3.51 -7.14
CA THR A 110 4.23 3.42 -6.78
C THR A 110 5.11 3.21 -8.01
N ASP A 111 6.37 3.64 -7.89
CA ASP A 111 7.38 3.33 -8.90
C ASP A 111 7.75 1.83 -8.91
N LYS A 112 8.58 1.41 -9.87
CA LYS A 112 8.94 -0.01 -10.05
C LYS A 112 9.67 -0.58 -8.83
N TYR A 113 10.52 0.20 -8.16
CA TYR A 113 11.28 -0.28 -7.02
C TYR A 113 10.36 -0.46 -5.81
N THR A 114 9.66 0.61 -5.42
CA THR A 114 8.69 0.60 -4.31
C THR A 114 7.61 -0.46 -4.53
N ARG A 115 7.13 -0.62 -5.78
CA ARG A 115 6.16 -1.66 -6.16
C ARG A 115 6.64 -3.06 -5.78
N ASN A 116 7.90 -3.38 -6.08
CA ASN A 116 8.42 -4.72 -5.81
C ASN A 116 8.54 -5.00 -4.31
N GLU A 117 8.94 -4.00 -3.52
CA GLU A 117 9.03 -4.16 -2.06
C GLU A 117 7.65 -4.31 -1.42
N VAL A 118 6.68 -3.48 -1.82
CA VAL A 118 5.29 -3.60 -1.36
C VAL A 118 4.66 -4.92 -1.82
N GLU A 119 4.96 -5.39 -3.03
CA GLU A 119 4.47 -6.69 -3.53
C GLU A 119 5.00 -7.86 -2.71
N LYS A 120 6.28 -7.85 -2.31
CA LYS A 120 6.85 -8.88 -1.43
C LYS A 120 6.12 -8.91 -0.09
N TYR A 121 5.90 -7.73 0.51
CA TYR A 121 5.13 -7.61 1.75
C TYR A 121 3.69 -8.10 1.58
N PHE A 122 3.02 -7.69 0.51
CA PHE A 122 1.65 -8.10 0.20
C PHE A 122 1.53 -9.63 0.12
N LYS A 123 2.41 -10.28 -0.67
CA LYS A 123 2.42 -11.75 -0.81
C LYS A 123 2.73 -12.46 0.49
N MET A 124 3.62 -11.90 1.31
CA MET A 124 3.92 -12.45 2.63
C MET A 124 2.69 -12.42 3.54
N MET A 125 2.02 -11.28 3.64
CA MET A 125 0.83 -11.13 4.49
C MET A 125 -0.34 -11.98 3.99
N GLU A 126 -0.55 -12.04 2.67
CA GLU A 126 -1.55 -12.89 2.04
C GLU A 126 -1.29 -14.38 2.34
N CYS A 127 -0.05 -14.84 2.12
CA CYS A 127 0.32 -16.22 2.44
C CYS A 127 0.15 -16.53 3.92
N PHE A 128 0.52 -15.60 4.81
CA PHE A 128 0.36 -15.82 6.25
C PHE A 128 -1.11 -15.89 6.67
N TYR A 129 -1.92 -14.99 6.13
CA TYR A 129 -3.37 -14.99 6.35
C TYR A 129 -4.01 -16.30 5.88
N MET A 130 -3.68 -16.76 4.68
CA MET A 130 -4.19 -18.02 4.12
C MET A 130 -3.72 -19.24 4.90
N TYR A 131 -2.46 -19.23 5.37
CA TYR A 131 -1.90 -20.28 6.20
C TYR A 131 -2.68 -20.45 7.52
N VAL A 132 -2.99 -19.33 8.17
CA VAL A 132 -3.74 -19.29 9.42
C VAL A 132 -5.21 -19.70 9.22
N LEU A 133 -5.82 -19.28 8.11
CA LEU A 133 -7.20 -19.63 7.78
C LEU A 133 -7.41 -21.12 7.47
N ASN A 134 -6.53 -21.69 6.64
CA ASN A 134 -6.78 -22.99 6.03
C ASN A 134 -6.03 -24.15 6.73
N THR A 135 -5.27 -23.86 7.79
CA THR A 135 -4.45 -24.83 8.53
C THR A 135 -3.45 -25.60 7.65
N GLY A 136 -3.01 -24.96 6.56
CA GLY A 136 -2.15 -25.56 5.55
C GLY A 136 -2.17 -24.73 4.28
N ASP A 137 -0.97 -24.40 3.78
CA ASP A 137 -0.81 -23.70 2.52
C ASP A 137 0.43 -24.24 1.80
N LEU A 138 0.24 -24.67 0.54
CA LEU A 138 1.32 -25.02 -0.37
C LEU A 138 2.29 -23.84 -0.57
N TYR A 139 1.79 -22.61 -0.50
CA TYR A 139 2.61 -21.40 -0.59
C TYR A 139 3.54 -21.23 0.62
N LYS A 140 3.09 -21.52 1.85
CA LYS A 140 3.98 -21.49 3.03
C LYS A 140 5.13 -22.46 2.86
N THR A 141 4.85 -23.70 2.44
CA THR A 141 5.89 -24.71 2.21
C THR A 141 6.87 -24.31 1.12
N LYS A 142 6.41 -23.61 0.07
CA LYS A 142 7.25 -23.18 -1.05
C LYS A 142 8.10 -21.95 -0.75
N TYR A 143 7.52 -20.92 -0.12
CA TYR A 143 8.14 -19.60 0.03
C TYR A 143 8.67 -19.33 1.44
N TYR A 144 8.13 -20.01 2.46
CA TYR A 144 8.50 -19.84 3.87
C TYR A 144 8.71 -21.19 4.56
N PRO A 145 9.61 -22.06 4.04
CA PRO A 145 9.82 -23.41 4.59
C PRO A 145 10.31 -23.37 6.04
N ASN A 146 11.07 -22.35 6.41
CA ASN A 146 11.64 -22.15 7.75
C ASN A 146 10.74 -21.30 8.66
N GLY A 147 9.49 -21.03 8.25
CA GLY A 147 8.56 -20.17 8.98
C GLY A 147 8.51 -18.73 8.44
N PHE A 148 7.50 -17.99 8.90
CA PHE A 148 7.35 -16.57 8.58
C PHE A 148 8.37 -15.73 9.38
N PRO A 149 8.73 -14.53 8.88
CA PRO A 149 9.73 -13.68 9.53
C PRO A 149 9.52 -13.46 11.04
N THR A 150 10.60 -13.20 11.75
CA THR A 150 10.55 -12.73 13.13
C THR A 150 9.95 -11.32 13.20
N TYR A 151 9.62 -10.86 14.41
CA TYR A 151 9.13 -9.50 14.61
C TYR A 151 10.15 -8.43 14.19
N GLU A 152 11.45 -8.69 14.43
CA GLU A 152 12.53 -7.78 14.07
C GLU A 152 12.70 -7.66 12.55
N GLU A 153 12.71 -8.81 11.86
CA GLU A 153 12.75 -8.86 10.40
C GLU A 153 11.50 -8.19 9.79
N PHE A 154 10.32 -8.46 10.36
CA PHE A 154 9.08 -7.86 9.92
C PHE A 154 9.09 -6.33 10.08
N ASN A 155 9.52 -5.83 11.25
CA ASN A 155 9.64 -4.38 11.47
C ASN A 155 10.62 -3.75 10.50
N THR A 156 11.73 -4.42 10.19
CA THR A 156 12.70 -3.95 9.19
C THR A 156 12.07 -3.83 7.81
N ILE A 157 11.24 -4.80 7.41
CA ILE A 157 10.48 -4.76 6.15
C ILE A 157 9.54 -3.54 6.14
N ILE A 158 8.78 -3.32 7.21
CA ILE A 158 7.86 -2.17 7.30
C ILE A 158 8.60 -0.83 7.24
N THR A 159 9.69 -0.67 7.99
CA THR A 159 10.49 0.55 7.98
C THR A 159 11.12 0.82 6.61
N SER A 160 11.56 -0.23 5.90
CA SER A 160 12.06 -0.08 4.54
C SER A 160 10.95 0.42 3.60
N ILE A 161 9.78 -0.22 3.63
CA ILE A 161 8.65 0.15 2.78
C ILE A 161 8.16 1.57 3.09
N GLU A 162 8.07 1.94 4.36
CA GLU A 162 7.72 3.29 4.79
C GLU A 162 8.68 4.31 4.19
N ARG A 163 9.99 4.09 4.34
CA ARG A 163 11.01 4.98 3.77
C ARG A 163 10.84 5.11 2.26
N ASP A 164 10.62 3.99 1.56
CA ASP A 164 10.53 3.98 0.10
C ASP A 164 9.26 4.71 -0.40
N ILE A 165 8.12 4.52 0.28
CA ILE A 165 6.87 5.25 0.00
C ILE A 165 7.02 6.74 0.33
N LEU A 166 7.67 7.10 1.43
CA LEU A 166 7.92 8.51 1.77
C LEU A 166 8.86 9.18 0.76
N MET A 167 9.85 8.46 0.25
CA MET A 167 10.68 8.94 -0.86
C MET A 167 9.84 9.17 -2.13
N ASP A 168 8.90 8.28 -2.45
CA ASP A 168 7.96 8.47 -3.55
C ASP A 168 7.06 9.69 -3.35
N ILE A 169 6.53 9.90 -2.14
CA ILE A 169 5.73 11.08 -1.78
C ILE A 169 6.53 12.38 -1.98
N ASN A 170 7.79 12.40 -1.56
CA ASN A 170 8.65 13.57 -1.67
C ASN A 170 8.98 13.94 -3.12
N LYS A 171 8.81 13.03 -4.10
CA LYS A 171 8.91 13.36 -5.53
C LYS A 171 7.75 14.24 -6.03
N TYR A 172 6.64 14.26 -5.30
CA TYR A 172 5.42 14.98 -5.66
C TYR A 172 5.16 16.22 -4.80
N LYS A 173 5.90 16.41 -3.71
CA LYS A 173 5.89 17.65 -2.91
C LYS A 173 6.79 18.70 -3.56
#